data_AF-A0A9D1Z831-F1
#
_entry.id   AF-A0A9D1Z831-F1
#
_cell.length_a   1.000
_cell.length_b   1.000
_cell.length_c   1.000
_cell.angle_alpha   90.00
_cell.angle_beta   90.00
_cell.angle_gamma   90.00
#
_symmetry.space_group_name_H-M   'P 1'
#
loop_
_entity.id
_entity.type
_entity.pdbx_description
1 polymer ?
#
loop_
_entity_poly.entity_id
_entity_poly.type
_entity_poly.pdbx_seq_one_letter_code
_entity_poly.pdbx_strand_id
1 'polypeptide(L)' 'MKKLNCGKCGKECDIASVYVCSECGTFLCEECKNHAGDVCPDCYGFLNRLS' A
#
# COMPACT_ATOMS: atom_id res chain seq x y z
N MET A 1 9.32 -14.11 -8.34
CA MET A 1 8.62 -12.83 -8.16
C MET A 1 8.40 -12.63 -6.67
N LYS A 2 8.76 -11.46 -6.12
CA LYS A 2 8.57 -11.19 -4.68
C LYS A 2 7.14 -10.70 -4.47
N LYS A 3 6.51 -11.17 -3.40
CA LYS A 3 5.13 -10.82 -3.04
C LYS A 3 5.08 -10.11 -1.70
N LEU A 4 4.11 -9.23 -1.53
CA LEU A 4 3.85 -8.50 -0.30
C LEU A 4 2.36 -8.53 0.04
N ASN A 5 2.05 -8.59 1.33
CA ASN A 5 0.69 -8.53 1.81
C ASN A 5 0.28 -7.08 2.03
N CYS A 6 -0.92 -6.73 1.58
CA CYS A 6 -1.55 -5.47 1.92
C CYS A 6 -1.79 -5.40 3.43
N GLY A 7 -1.24 -4.39 4.11
CA GLY A 7 -1.43 -4.14 5.54
C GLY A 7 -2.88 -3.85 5.93
N LYS A 8 -3.75 -3.51 4.97
CA LYS A 8 -5.17 -3.23 5.23
C LYS A 8 -6.09 -4.44 5.06
N CYS A 9 -5.99 -5.14 3.93
CA CYS A 9 -6.91 -6.24 3.60
C CYS A 9 -6.25 -7.63 3.64
N GLY A 10 -4.94 -7.72 3.89
CA GLY A 10 -4.19 -8.98 3.95
C GLY A 10 -3.91 -9.64 2.59
N LYS A 11 -4.48 -9.11 1.49
CA LYS A 11 -4.32 -9.65 0.13
C LYS A 11 -2.84 -9.69 -0.28
N GLU A 12 -2.41 -10.84 -0.76
CA GLU A 12 -1.08 -11.02 -1.35
C GLU A 12 -1.03 -10.39 -2.74
N CYS A 13 -0.09 -9.46 -2.94
CA CYS A 13 0.07 -8.68 -4.16
C CYS A 13 1.50 -8.80 -4.67
N ASP A 14 1.67 -8.59 -5.98
CA ASP A 14 3.01 -8.47 -6.55
C ASP A 14 3.66 -7.17 -6.07
N ILE A 15 4.97 -7.21 -5.81
CA ILE A 15 5.70 -6.02 -5.35
C ILE A 15 5.61 -4.86 -6.35
N ALA A 16 5.42 -5.13 -7.66
CA ALA A 16 5.27 -4.10 -8.69
C ALA A 16 3.90 -3.38 -8.68
N SER A 17 2.93 -3.88 -7.92
CA SER A 17 1.55 -3.37 -7.83
C SER A 17 1.14 -2.88 -6.44
N VAL A 18 2.09 -2.77 -5.51
CA VAL A 18 1.83 -2.21 -4.17
C VAL A 18 2.31 -0.77 -4.03
N TYR A 19 1.67 -0.08 -3.10
CA TYR A 19 2.01 1.25 -2.64
C TYR A 19 2.58 1.16 -1.23
N VAL A 20 3.56 2.00 -0.91
CA VAL A 20 4.16 2.09 0.42
C VAL A 20 3.85 3.45 1.03
N CYS A 21 3.49 3.48 2.31
CA CYS A 21 3.42 4.74 3.03
C CYS A 21 4.81 5.19 3.44
N SER A 22 5.19 6.42 3.09
CA SER A 22 6.51 6.97 3.45
C SER A 22 6.69 7.23 4.94
N GLU A 23 5.60 7.36 5.70
CA GLU A 23 5.64 7.65 7.13
C GLU A 23 5.69 6.38 7.98
N CYS A 24 4.78 5.43 7.75
CA CYS A 24 4.68 4.21 8.58
C CYS A 24 5.23 2.95 7.92
N GLY A 25 5.61 3.00 6.63
CA GLY A 25 6.15 1.86 5.90
C GLY A 25 5.12 0.78 5.54
N THR A 26 3.82 0.98 5.83
CA THR A 26 2.79 -0.01 5.49
C THR A 26 2.65 -0.14 3.97
N PHE A 27 2.41 -1.36 3.50
CA PHE A 27 2.15 -1.65 2.10
C PHE A 27 0.65 -1.77 1.85
N LEU A 28 0.15 -1.17 0.78
CA LEU A 28 -1.24 -1.27 0.37
C LEU A 28 -1.35 -1.73 -1.08
N CYS A 29 -2.36 -2.57 -1.34
CA CYS A 29 -2.73 -2.89 -2.71
C CYS A 29 -3.39 -1.68 -3.39
N GLU A 30 -3.41 -1.69 -4.72
CA GLU A 30 -4.05 -0.66 -5.53
C GLU A 30 -5.52 -0.42 -5.17
N GLU A 31 -6.29 -1.47 -4.87
CA GLU A 31 -7.70 -1.34 -4.46
C GLU A 31 -7.85 -0.53 -3.16
N CYS A 32 -7.05 -0.86 -2.13
CA CYS A 32 -7.08 -0.13 -0.86
C CYS A 32 -6.57 1.31 -1.02
N LYS A 33 -5.56 1.52 -1.86
CA LYS A 33 -5.06 2.86 -2.20
C LYS A 33 -6.14 3.69 -2.90
N ASN A 34 -6.87 3.11 -3.85
CA ASN A 34 -7.90 3.80 -4.62
C ASN A 34 -9.12 4.14 -3.74
N HIS A 35 -9.45 3.30 -2.76
CA HIS A 35 -10.50 3.60 -1.79
C HIS A 35 -10.08 4.72 -0.82
N ALA A 36 -8.83 4.74 -0.37
CA ALA A 36 -8.33 5.70 0.61
C ALA A 36 -7.94 7.07 0.00
N GLY A 37 -7.63 7.12 -1.31
CA GLY A 37 -7.28 8.33 -2.03
C GLY A 37 -5.91 8.89 -1.64
N ASP A 38 -4.84 8.33 -2.21
CA ASP A 38 -3.40 8.71 -2.03
C ASP A 38 -2.88 8.88 -0.58
N VAL A 39 -3.74 8.69 0.41
CA VAL A 39 -3.50 8.86 1.84
C VAL A 39 -3.55 7.50 2.53
N CYS A 40 -2.58 7.24 3.38
CA CYS A 40 -2.51 6.04 4.19
C CYS A 40 -3.67 6.03 5.20
N PRO A 41 -4.50 4.98 5.23
CA PRO A 41 -5.66 4.91 6.12
C PRO A 41 -5.28 4.70 7.60
N ASP A 42 -4.02 4.36 7.89
CA ASP A 42 -3.59 4.02 9.25
C ASP A 42 -2.84 5.18 9.94
N CYS A 43 -2.09 5.99 9.18
CA CYS A 43 -1.31 7.11 9.74
C CYS A 43 -1.55 8.46 9.05
N TYR A 44 -2.43 8.50 8.05
CA TYR A 44 -2.73 9.69 7.25
C TYR A 44 -1.54 10.31 6.50
N GLY A 45 -0.41 9.59 6.40
CA GLY A 45 0.72 9.95 5.54
C GLY A 45 0.47 9.67 4.06
N PHE A 46 1.41 10.04 3.20
CA PHE A 46 1.28 9.84 1.75
C PHE A 46 1.66 8.43 1.30
N LEU A 47 0.89 7.88 0.35
CA LEU A 47 1.17 6.62 -0.31
C LEU A 47 1.93 6.87 -1.61
N ASN A 48 3.07 6.22 -1.77
CA ASN A 48 3.89 6.27 -2.98
C ASN A 48 3.95 4.89 -3.62
N ARG A 49 4.03 4.84 -4.95
CA ARG A 49 4.21 3.56 -5.65
C ARG A 49 5.63 3.04 -5.37
N LEU A 50 5.73 1.78 -4.95
CA LEU A 50 7.02 1.13 -4.80
C LEU A 50 7.55 0.83 -6.21
N SER A 51 8.52 1.64 -6.65
CA SER A 51 9.11 1.60 -8.00
C SER A 51 10.20 0.55 -8.11
#